data_AF-A0A8T4DEL8-F1
#
_entry.id   AF-A0A8T4DEL8-F1
#
_cell.length_a   1.000
_cell.length_b   1.000
_cell.length_c   1.000
_cell.angle_alpha   90.00
_cell.angle_beta   90.00
_cell.angle_gamma   90.00
#
_symmetry.space_group_name_H-M   'P 1'
#
loop_
_entity.id
_entity.type
_entity.pdbx_description
1 polymer ?
#
loop_
_entity_poly.entity_id
_entity_poly.type
_entity_poly.pdbx_seq_one_letter_code
_entity_poly.pdbx_strand_id
1 'polypeptide(L)'
;MQPTDLASRISDWIRERVEAAGARGVVVGMSGGLDSSVVAVLCKRAFPDTTLGLILPCFSRNEDVAHAKLVAARFGIETKEIDLTPVFTLLLELLDVEERPHDGDVDGDVDMAIANLKPRLRMICLYYFANQLNYLVVGTGNKSELSIGYFTKYGDGAADILPLGDVLKTEERELAEALGIPEEIIEKAPSAGLWAGQTDEAEIGMSYAALDRALTALEMGDLESTSGYESEVVERVKRMVEASRHKREAIPIFKRSLR
;
A
#
# COMPACT_ATOMS: atom_id res chain seq x y z
N MET A 1 -14.26 -0.35 -17.70
CA MET A 1 -13.16 -0.02 -18.64
C MET A 1 -12.34 -1.29 -18.82
N GLN A 2 -11.76 -1.58 -19.98
CA GLN A 2 -10.91 -2.77 -20.10
C GLN A 2 -9.64 -2.59 -19.24
N PRO A 3 -9.16 -3.62 -18.51
CA PRO A 3 -7.98 -3.49 -17.64
C PRO A 3 -6.71 -2.99 -18.34
N THR A 4 -6.50 -3.35 -19.61
CA THR A 4 -5.36 -2.87 -20.42
C THR A 4 -5.42 -1.37 -20.71
N ASP A 5 -6.62 -0.83 -20.93
CA ASP A 5 -6.82 0.60 -21.14
C ASP A 5 -6.59 1.36 -19.84
N LEU A 6 -7.05 0.80 -18.72
CA LEU A 6 -6.82 1.35 -17.38
C LEU A 6 -5.32 1.40 -17.06
N ALA A 7 -4.58 0.31 -17.31
CA ALA A 7 -3.13 0.27 -17.12
C ALA A 7 -2.40 1.40 -17.88
N SER A 8 -2.80 1.62 -19.13
CA SER A 8 -2.20 2.65 -19.99
C SER A 8 -2.49 4.04 -19.44
N ARG A 9 -3.75 4.31 -19.09
CA ARG A 9 -4.17 5.59 -18.49
C ARG A 9 -3.48 5.89 -17.16
N ILE A 10 -3.31 4.88 -16.30
CA ILE A 10 -2.59 5.06 -15.04
C ILE A 10 -1.12 5.35 -15.30
N SER A 11 -0.48 4.64 -16.23
CA SER A 11 0.92 4.88 -16.59
C SER A 11 1.14 6.29 -17.16
N ASP A 12 0.24 6.74 -18.04
CA ASP A 12 0.26 8.10 -18.59
C ASP A 12 0.05 9.14 -17.47
N TRP A 13 -0.90 8.89 -16.56
CA TRP A 13 -1.13 9.76 -15.41
C TRP A 13 0.11 9.86 -14.51
N ILE A 14 0.81 8.75 -14.23
CA ILE A 14 2.08 8.77 -13.48
C ILE A 14 3.10 9.67 -14.19
N ARG A 15 3.24 9.54 -15.52
CA ARG A 15 4.15 10.39 -16.32
C ARG A 15 3.82 11.87 -16.16
N GLU A 16 2.56 12.24 -16.35
CA GLU A 16 2.13 13.63 -16.23
C GLU A 16 2.40 14.22 -14.83
N ARG A 17 2.19 13.44 -13.75
CA ARG A 17 2.42 13.94 -12.38
C ARG A 17 3.90 14.14 -12.10
N VAL A 18 4.76 13.23 -12.55
CA VAL A 18 6.23 13.35 -12.40
C VAL A 18 6.76 14.53 -13.20
N GLU A 19 6.32 14.72 -14.44
CA GLU A 19 6.70 15.85 -15.29
C GLU A 19 6.22 17.19 -14.70
N ALA A 20 4.99 17.26 -14.22
CA ALA A 20 4.44 18.46 -13.57
C ALA A 20 5.20 18.86 -12.29
N ALA A 21 5.79 17.88 -11.59
CA ALA A 21 6.64 18.13 -10.42
C ALA A 21 8.09 18.52 -10.78
N GLY A 22 8.48 18.45 -12.06
CA GLY A 22 9.88 18.65 -12.48
C GLY A 22 10.82 17.53 -12.01
N ALA A 23 10.28 16.36 -11.68
CA ALA A 23 11.04 15.19 -11.26
C ALA A 23 11.51 14.38 -12.49
N ARG A 24 12.50 13.51 -12.29
CA ARG A 24 13.17 12.73 -13.35
C ARG A 24 12.70 11.28 -13.46
N GLY A 25 11.92 10.81 -12.50
CA GLY A 25 11.57 9.40 -12.37
C GLY A 25 10.84 9.10 -11.08
N VAL A 26 10.80 7.82 -10.73
CA VAL A 26 9.98 7.29 -9.63
C VAL A 26 10.74 6.29 -8.77
N VAL A 27 10.45 6.32 -7.47
CA VAL A 27 10.85 5.30 -6.50
C VAL A 27 9.59 4.63 -5.95
N VAL A 28 9.59 3.29 -5.90
CA VAL A 28 8.47 2.49 -5.39
C VAL A 28 8.99 1.40 -4.45
N GLY A 29 8.29 1.16 -3.34
CA GLY A 29 8.59 0.03 -2.47
C GLY A 29 8.04 -1.26 -3.08
N MET A 30 8.86 -2.31 -3.17
CA MET A 30 8.48 -3.62 -3.68
C MET A 30 8.47 -4.64 -2.53
N SER A 31 7.27 -4.95 -2.02
CA SER A 31 7.09 -5.87 -0.89
C SER A 31 6.94 -7.33 -1.32
N GLY A 32 6.72 -7.60 -2.61
CA GLY A 32 6.37 -8.94 -3.10
C GLY A 32 4.88 -9.28 -2.93
N GLY A 33 4.07 -8.29 -2.51
CA GLY A 33 2.62 -8.34 -2.57
C GLY A 33 2.06 -7.78 -3.89
N LEU A 34 0.77 -8.01 -4.10
CA LEU A 34 0.03 -7.61 -5.30
C LEU A 34 0.22 -6.12 -5.63
N ASP A 35 -0.06 -5.24 -4.67
CA ASP A 35 -0.21 -3.81 -4.94
C ASP A 35 1.10 -3.16 -5.36
N SER A 36 2.17 -3.49 -4.61
CA SER A 36 3.50 -3.05 -4.98
C SER A 36 3.95 -3.60 -6.34
N SER A 37 3.50 -4.79 -6.73
CA SER A 37 3.85 -5.40 -8.01
C SER A 37 3.15 -4.70 -9.17
N VAL A 38 1.84 -4.43 -9.03
CA VAL A 38 1.04 -3.68 -9.99
C VAL A 38 1.63 -2.28 -10.18
N VAL A 39 1.86 -1.54 -9.10
CA VAL A 39 2.43 -0.19 -9.16
C VAL A 39 3.83 -0.19 -9.77
N ALA A 40 4.71 -1.12 -9.39
CA ALA A 40 6.06 -1.18 -9.95
C ALA A 40 6.05 -1.41 -11.47
N VAL A 41 5.15 -2.25 -11.98
CA VAL A 41 5.01 -2.46 -13.43
C VAL A 41 4.43 -1.22 -14.13
N LEU A 42 3.45 -0.54 -13.55
CA LEU A 42 2.91 0.71 -14.09
C LEU A 42 3.98 1.82 -14.11
N CYS A 43 4.76 1.95 -13.04
CA CYS A 43 5.92 2.84 -12.97
C CYS A 43 6.94 2.54 -14.07
N LYS A 44 7.31 1.26 -14.25
CA LYS A 44 8.26 0.85 -15.29
C LYS A 44 7.74 1.14 -16.70
N ARG A 45 6.43 1.02 -16.95
CA ARG A 45 5.80 1.42 -18.23
C ARG A 45 5.86 2.93 -18.44
N ALA A 46 5.61 3.72 -17.39
CA ALA A 46 5.65 5.18 -17.44
C ALA A 46 7.07 5.72 -17.65
N PHE A 47 8.04 5.14 -16.92
CA PHE A 47 9.46 5.52 -16.86
C PHE A 47 10.39 4.31 -17.00
N PRO A 48 10.64 3.83 -18.24
CA PRO A 48 11.44 2.64 -18.49
C PRO A 48 12.86 2.71 -17.92
N ASP A 49 13.50 3.87 -17.97
CA ASP A 49 14.91 4.03 -17.58
C ASP A 49 15.09 4.67 -16.20
N THR A 50 14.03 5.21 -15.61
CA THR A 50 14.09 6.00 -14.37
C THR A 50 13.07 5.53 -13.33
N THR A 51 12.92 4.21 -13.21
CA THR A 51 12.16 3.54 -12.15
C THR A 51 13.10 2.76 -11.24
N LEU A 52 13.09 3.08 -9.95
CA LEU A 52 13.82 2.34 -8.92
C LEU A 52 12.86 1.64 -7.96
N GLY A 53 12.92 0.32 -7.90
CA GLY A 53 12.25 -0.48 -6.88
C GLY A 53 13.12 -0.66 -5.62
N LEU A 54 12.57 -0.42 -4.44
CA LEU A 54 13.25 -0.71 -3.18
C LEU A 54 12.64 -1.93 -2.49
N ILE A 55 13.46 -2.94 -2.23
CA ILE A 55 13.07 -4.13 -1.46
C ILE A 55 13.58 -3.92 -0.03
N LEU A 56 12.67 -3.73 0.91
CA LEU A 56 12.97 -3.21 2.26
C LEU A 56 12.50 -4.19 3.35
N PRO A 57 13.11 -5.38 3.46
CA PRO A 57 12.72 -6.35 4.48
C PRO A 57 13.01 -5.81 5.88
N CYS A 58 12.17 -6.20 6.84
CA CYS A 58 12.34 -5.92 8.25
C CYS A 58 11.62 -7.03 9.02
N PHE A 59 12.37 -8.07 9.41
CA PHE A 59 11.80 -9.34 9.87
C PHE A 59 10.73 -9.91 8.91
N SER A 60 10.94 -9.70 7.61
CA SER A 60 10.01 -10.13 6.56
C SER A 60 10.28 -11.58 6.15
N ARG A 61 9.31 -12.24 5.50
CA ARG A 61 9.50 -13.60 5.01
C ARG A 61 10.45 -13.59 3.82
N ASN A 62 11.31 -14.60 3.71
CA ASN A 62 12.19 -14.77 2.54
C ASN A 62 11.41 -14.88 1.23
N GLU A 63 10.19 -15.43 1.28
CA GLU A 63 9.26 -15.52 0.16
C GLU A 63 8.82 -14.15 -0.38
N ASP A 64 8.58 -13.18 0.51
CA ASP A 64 8.20 -11.80 0.11
C ASP A 64 9.31 -11.15 -0.72
N VAL A 65 10.55 -11.28 -0.25
CA VAL A 65 11.75 -10.80 -0.95
C VAL A 65 11.93 -11.54 -2.29
N ALA A 66 11.69 -12.85 -2.33
CA ALA A 66 11.78 -13.65 -3.55
C ALA A 66 10.74 -13.21 -4.59
N HIS A 67 9.48 -12.98 -4.19
CA HIS A 67 8.42 -12.50 -5.07
C HIS A 67 8.72 -11.09 -5.61
N ALA A 68 9.21 -10.18 -4.77
CA ALA A 68 9.63 -8.85 -5.22
C ALA A 68 10.73 -8.94 -6.29
N LYS A 69 11.73 -9.81 -6.08
CA LYS A 69 12.79 -10.07 -7.07
C LYS A 69 12.26 -10.72 -8.34
N LEU A 70 11.29 -11.64 -8.23
CA LEU A 70 10.67 -12.27 -9.39
C LEU A 70 9.99 -11.25 -10.29
N VAL A 71 9.18 -10.34 -9.72
CA VAL A 71 8.53 -9.26 -10.48
C VAL A 71 9.58 -8.35 -11.11
N ALA A 72 10.57 -7.93 -10.33
CA ALA A 72 11.63 -7.07 -10.85
C ALA A 72 12.37 -7.71 -12.03
N ALA A 73 12.74 -8.99 -11.93
CA ALA A 73 13.41 -9.72 -13.00
C ALA A 73 12.51 -9.88 -14.24
N ARG A 74 11.24 -10.24 -14.05
CA ARG A 74 10.27 -10.45 -15.15
C ARG A 74 10.04 -9.19 -15.98
N PHE A 75 10.00 -8.02 -15.34
CA PHE A 75 9.68 -6.75 -15.99
C PHE A 75 10.90 -5.82 -16.18
N GLY A 76 12.10 -6.28 -15.84
CA GLY A 76 13.34 -5.51 -16.00
C GLY A 76 13.38 -4.25 -15.13
N ILE A 77 12.87 -4.32 -13.90
CA ILE A 77 12.86 -3.20 -12.95
C ILE A 77 14.18 -3.18 -12.19
N GLU A 78 14.88 -2.04 -12.21
CA GLU A 78 16.08 -1.86 -11.39
C GLU A 78 15.67 -1.88 -9.91
N THR A 79 16.39 -2.65 -9.09
CA THR A 79 16.08 -2.78 -7.68
C THR A 79 17.28 -2.59 -6.78
N LYS A 80 17.01 -2.12 -5.57
CA LYS A 80 17.97 -2.12 -4.47
C LYS A 80 17.33 -2.74 -3.23
N GLU A 81 18.02 -3.71 -2.65
CA GLU A 81 17.61 -4.36 -1.40
C GLU A 81 18.35 -3.73 -0.22
N ILE A 82 17.62 -3.39 0.83
CA ILE A 82 18.16 -2.81 2.07
C ILE A 82 17.44 -3.46 3.25
N ASP A 83 18.15 -4.31 3.98
CA ASP A 83 17.63 -4.90 5.21
C ASP A 83 17.55 -3.86 6.33
N LEU A 84 16.33 -3.62 6.81
CA LEU A 84 16.01 -2.65 7.86
C LEU A 84 15.94 -3.29 9.24
N THR A 85 16.10 -4.61 9.36
CA THR A 85 16.11 -5.30 10.66
C THR A 85 17.11 -4.67 11.64
N PRO A 86 18.39 -4.39 11.27
CA PRO A 86 19.34 -3.84 12.23
C PRO A 86 18.94 -2.47 12.80
N VAL A 87 18.42 -1.57 11.96
CA VAL A 87 17.99 -0.23 12.42
C VAL A 87 16.70 -0.30 13.23
N PHE A 88 15.81 -1.22 12.87
CA PHE A 88 14.59 -1.47 13.64
C PHE A 88 14.91 -2.03 15.02
N THR A 89 15.77 -3.06 15.13
CA THR A 89 16.22 -3.61 16.42
C THR A 89 16.85 -2.55 17.30
N LEU A 90 17.76 -1.73 16.76
CA LEU A 90 18.36 -0.62 17.50
C LEU A 90 17.30 0.39 17.98
N LEU A 91 16.29 0.70 17.15
CA LEU A 91 15.22 1.60 17.53
C LEU A 91 14.39 1.03 18.70
N LEU A 92 14.10 -0.27 18.71
CA LEU A 92 13.41 -0.93 19.82
C LEU A 92 14.22 -0.84 21.11
N GLU A 93 15.52 -1.13 21.06
CA GLU A 93 16.43 -0.99 22.20
C GLU A 93 16.45 0.44 22.76
N LEU A 94 16.51 1.46 21.89
CA LEU A 94 16.48 2.87 22.29
C LEU A 94 15.15 3.31 22.90
N LEU A 95 14.06 2.64 22.53
CA LEU A 95 12.72 2.89 23.06
C LEU A 95 12.42 2.08 24.32
N ASP A 96 13.34 1.20 24.75
CA ASP A 96 13.15 0.27 25.87
C ASP A 96 11.90 -0.60 25.69
N VAL A 97 11.70 -1.11 24.47
CA VAL A 97 10.61 -2.02 24.12
C VAL A 97 11.15 -3.29 23.48
N GLU A 98 10.51 -4.41 23.74
CA GLU A 98 10.83 -5.69 23.10
C GLU A 98 9.76 -6.05 22.07
N GLU A 99 10.18 -6.46 20.87
CA GLU A 99 9.27 -7.13 19.95
C GLU A 99 8.99 -8.52 20.50
N ARG A 100 7.73 -8.78 20.87
CA ARG A 100 7.31 -10.13 21.24
C ARG A 100 7.22 -10.96 19.96
N PRO A 101 7.93 -12.09 19.85
CA PRO A 101 7.72 -13.02 18.75
C PRO A 101 6.24 -13.37 18.67
N HIS A 102 5.68 -13.28 17.47
CA HIS A 102 4.35 -13.82 17.17
C HIS A 102 4.55 -15.14 16.45
N ASP A 103 5.04 -16.13 17.18
CA ASP A 103 4.90 -17.53 16.81
C ASP A 103 3.41 -17.88 16.97
N GLY A 104 2.76 -18.17 15.83
CA GLY A 104 1.31 -18.26 15.69
C GLY A 104 0.58 -18.94 16.84
N ASP A 105 -0.63 -18.44 17.12
CA ASP A 105 -1.60 -18.90 18.12
C ASP A 105 -1.41 -18.40 19.57
N VAL A 106 -0.98 -17.14 19.76
CA VAL A 106 -1.09 -16.49 21.08
C VAL A 106 -2.02 -15.28 21.01
N ASP A 107 -3.05 -15.35 21.85
CA ASP A 107 -4.07 -14.38 22.27
C ASP A 107 -3.45 -13.08 22.87
N GLY A 108 -2.43 -12.52 22.21
CA GLY A 108 -1.74 -11.30 22.60
C GLY A 108 -1.96 -10.21 21.57
N ASP A 109 -2.50 -9.08 22.01
CA ASP A 109 -2.61 -7.87 21.18
C ASP A 109 -1.24 -7.56 20.54
N VAL A 110 -1.18 -7.58 19.22
CA VAL A 110 -0.03 -7.07 18.47
C VAL A 110 0.15 -5.62 18.87
N ASP A 111 1.35 -5.25 19.33
CA ASP A 111 1.65 -3.85 19.61
C ASP A 111 1.73 -3.08 18.29
N MET A 112 0.60 -2.49 17.92
CA MET A 112 0.49 -1.71 16.70
C MET A 112 1.43 -0.49 16.69
N ALA A 113 1.85 0.03 17.84
CA ALA A 113 2.83 1.11 17.86
C ALA A 113 4.19 0.61 17.33
N ILE A 114 4.61 -0.60 17.75
CA ILE A 114 5.82 -1.28 17.26
C ILE A 114 5.66 -1.69 15.79
N ALA A 115 4.55 -2.33 15.42
CA ALA A 115 4.30 -2.78 14.05
C ALA A 115 4.37 -1.62 13.03
N ASN A 116 3.83 -0.46 13.41
CA ASN A 116 3.83 0.76 12.58
C ASN A 116 5.23 1.39 12.40
N LEU A 117 6.26 1.01 13.17
CA LEU A 117 7.63 1.52 12.95
C LEU A 117 8.23 0.99 11.64
N LYS A 118 7.93 -0.27 11.26
CA LYS A 118 8.46 -0.90 10.04
C LYS A 118 8.11 -0.11 8.76
N PRO A 119 6.83 0.19 8.45
CA PRO A 119 6.48 0.98 7.27
C PRO A 119 7.00 2.43 7.33
N ARG A 120 7.18 3.00 8.52
CA ARG A 120 7.81 4.33 8.69
C ARG A 120 9.31 4.31 8.35
N LEU A 121 10.04 3.26 8.74
CA LEU A 121 11.42 3.07 8.32
C LEU A 121 11.53 2.88 6.81
N ARG A 122 10.59 2.12 6.21
CA ARG A 122 10.52 1.96 4.75
C ARG A 122 10.30 3.29 4.04
N MET A 123 9.36 4.11 4.55
CA MET A 123 9.10 5.47 4.05
C MET A 123 10.37 6.34 4.06
N ILE A 124 11.14 6.32 5.15
CA ILE A 124 12.40 7.07 5.25
C ILE A 124 13.37 6.68 4.12
N CYS A 125 13.52 5.37 3.85
CA CYS A 125 14.37 4.89 2.76
C CYS A 125 13.85 5.33 1.38
N LEU A 126 12.54 5.23 1.12
CA LEU A 126 11.94 5.65 -0.14
C LEU A 126 12.23 7.13 -0.42
N TYR A 127 11.95 8.00 0.55
CA TYR A 127 12.20 9.44 0.41
C TYR A 127 13.68 9.79 0.33
N TYR A 128 14.58 9.03 0.98
CA TYR A 128 16.02 9.22 0.81
C TYR A 128 16.43 9.04 -0.66
N PHE A 129 16.05 7.94 -1.31
CA PHE A 129 16.41 7.71 -2.72
C PHE A 129 15.69 8.68 -3.66
N ALA A 130 14.42 8.99 -3.39
CA ALA A 130 13.66 9.97 -4.17
C ALA A 130 14.37 11.33 -4.20
N ASN A 131 14.81 11.82 -3.04
CA ASN A 131 15.54 13.08 -2.93
C ASN A 131 16.90 13.04 -3.63
N GLN A 132 17.67 11.95 -3.47
CA GLN A 132 18.98 11.81 -4.13
C GLN A 132 18.88 11.78 -5.66
N LEU A 133 17.80 11.20 -6.19
CA LEU A 133 17.62 10.99 -7.63
C LEU A 133 16.75 12.08 -8.29
N ASN A 134 16.16 13.00 -7.52
CA ASN A 134 15.10 13.91 -7.96
C ASN A 134 13.92 13.12 -8.57
N TYR A 135 13.46 12.09 -7.87
CA TYR A 135 12.32 11.23 -8.23
C TYR A 135 11.14 11.49 -7.28
N LEU A 136 9.94 11.05 -7.66
CA LEU A 136 8.79 11.01 -6.76
C LEU A 136 8.66 9.64 -6.09
N VAL A 137 8.19 9.61 -4.85
CA VAL A 137 7.75 8.38 -4.17
C VAL A 137 6.35 8.03 -4.65
N VAL A 138 6.19 6.82 -5.20
CA VAL A 138 4.90 6.30 -5.67
C VAL A 138 4.35 5.33 -4.64
N GLY A 139 3.20 5.66 -4.06
CA GLY A 139 2.53 4.84 -3.06
C GLY A 139 1.68 3.74 -3.70
N THR A 140 1.45 2.67 -2.93
CA THR A 140 0.78 1.46 -3.43
C THR A 140 -0.64 1.29 -2.91
N GLY A 141 -1.11 2.19 -2.04
CA GLY A 141 -2.45 2.09 -1.45
C GLY A 141 -3.55 2.17 -2.51
N ASN A 142 -4.43 1.17 -2.52
CA ASN A 142 -5.62 1.12 -3.37
C ASN A 142 -6.82 1.81 -2.69
N LYS A 143 -7.92 2.01 -3.44
CA LYS A 143 -9.14 2.66 -2.94
C LYS A 143 -9.71 1.94 -1.73
N SER A 144 -9.65 0.62 -1.70
CA SER A 144 -10.22 -0.21 -0.63
C SER A 144 -9.51 0.06 0.70
N GLU A 145 -8.18 -0.04 0.72
CA GLU A 145 -7.33 0.20 1.89
C GLU A 145 -7.38 1.67 2.33
N LEU A 146 -7.26 2.60 1.38
CA LEU A 146 -7.28 4.03 1.69
C LEU A 146 -8.61 4.43 2.33
N SER A 147 -9.73 3.98 1.77
CA SER A 147 -11.09 4.28 2.23
C SER A 147 -11.30 3.96 3.70
N ILE A 148 -10.85 2.80 4.17
CA ILE A 148 -10.97 2.40 5.58
C ILE A 148 -9.75 2.77 6.43
N GLY A 149 -8.73 3.38 5.83
CA GLY A 149 -7.50 3.78 6.49
C GLY A 149 -6.63 2.61 6.93
N TYR A 150 -6.67 1.50 6.19
CA TYR A 150 -5.87 0.31 6.42
C TYR A 150 -4.46 0.49 5.85
N PHE A 151 -3.74 1.42 6.45
CA PHE A 151 -2.36 1.77 6.16
C PHE A 151 -1.75 2.52 7.36
N THR A 152 -0.42 2.58 7.43
CA THR A 152 0.27 3.37 8.45
C THR A 152 0.35 4.83 8.02
N LYS A 153 -0.25 5.73 8.81
CA LYS A 153 -0.10 7.18 8.60
C LYS A 153 1.38 7.56 8.74
N TYR A 154 1.90 8.25 7.72
CA TYR A 154 3.33 8.58 7.59
C TYR A 154 4.27 7.36 7.50
N GLY A 155 3.74 6.19 7.15
CA GLY A 155 4.49 5.01 6.74
C GLY A 155 4.25 4.75 5.25
N ASP A 156 3.63 3.61 4.94
CA ASP A 156 3.20 3.22 3.59
C ASP A 156 2.15 4.18 2.99
N GLY A 157 1.39 4.90 3.82
CA GLY A 157 0.50 5.96 3.36
C GLY A 157 1.19 7.29 3.00
N ALA A 158 2.50 7.43 3.21
CA ALA A 158 3.24 8.63 2.79
C ALA A 158 3.88 8.41 1.43
N ALA A 159 3.34 9.11 0.43
CA ALA A 159 3.81 9.11 -0.94
C ALA A 159 3.50 10.46 -1.60
N ASP A 160 4.15 10.73 -2.72
CA ASP A 160 3.89 11.95 -3.51
C ASP A 160 2.71 11.77 -4.46
N ILE A 161 2.51 10.54 -4.97
CA ILE A 161 1.37 10.16 -5.82
C ILE A 161 0.86 8.74 -5.51
N LEU A 162 -0.45 8.52 -5.72
CA LEU A 162 -1.16 7.26 -5.45
C LEU A 162 -1.93 6.79 -6.72
N PRO A 163 -1.27 6.09 -7.65
CA PRO A 163 -1.88 5.70 -8.93
C PRO A 163 -3.07 4.75 -8.80
N LEU A 164 -3.16 3.98 -7.71
CA LEU A 164 -4.26 3.05 -7.44
C LEU A 164 -5.28 3.61 -6.45
N GLY A 165 -5.15 4.88 -6.04
CA GLY A 165 -5.96 5.44 -4.94
C GLY A 165 -7.47 5.51 -5.23
N ASP A 166 -7.88 5.31 -6.49
CA ASP A 166 -9.28 5.22 -6.93
C ASP A 166 -9.58 3.89 -7.65
N VAL A 167 -8.77 2.85 -7.41
CA VAL A 167 -8.96 1.49 -7.94
C VAL A 167 -9.29 0.56 -6.77
N LEU A 168 -10.40 -0.18 -6.84
CA LEU A 168 -10.78 -1.16 -5.81
C LEU A 168 -9.87 -2.40 -5.86
N LYS A 169 -9.72 -3.12 -4.74
CA LYS A 169 -8.87 -4.33 -4.68
C LYS A 169 -9.30 -5.40 -5.69
N THR A 170 -10.60 -5.56 -5.93
CA THR A 170 -11.09 -6.48 -6.96
C THR A 170 -10.70 -6.05 -8.37
N GLU A 171 -10.75 -4.76 -8.68
CA GLU A 171 -10.34 -4.21 -9.98
C GLU A 171 -8.80 -4.28 -10.15
N GLU A 172 -8.06 -4.09 -9.07
CA GLU A 172 -6.61 -4.24 -9.03
C GLU A 172 -6.16 -5.67 -9.36
N ARG A 173 -6.89 -6.70 -8.89
CA ARG A 173 -6.62 -8.10 -9.25
C ARG A 173 -6.79 -8.33 -10.76
N GLU A 174 -7.88 -7.85 -11.35
CA GLU A 174 -8.09 -7.91 -12.81
C GLU A 174 -6.99 -7.15 -13.58
N LEU A 175 -6.56 -6.01 -13.04
CA LEU A 175 -5.45 -5.24 -13.59
C LEU A 175 -4.13 -6.01 -13.53
N ALA A 176 -3.85 -6.71 -12.43
CA ALA A 176 -2.64 -7.52 -12.26
C ALA A 176 -2.56 -8.67 -13.28
N GLU A 177 -3.68 -9.36 -13.53
CA GLU A 177 -3.80 -10.39 -14.55
C GLU A 177 -3.48 -9.82 -15.94
N ALA A 178 -4.09 -8.67 -16.29
CA ALA A 178 -3.86 -8.01 -17.57
C ALA A 178 -2.43 -7.45 -17.73
N LEU A 179 -1.77 -7.10 -16.62
CA LEU A 179 -0.36 -6.70 -16.60
C LEU A 179 0.61 -7.89 -16.72
N GLY A 180 0.12 -9.13 -16.54
CA GLY A 180 0.92 -10.34 -16.59
C GLY A 180 1.77 -10.56 -15.34
N ILE A 181 1.32 -10.05 -14.19
CA ILE A 181 1.90 -10.33 -12.88
C ILE A 181 1.86 -11.86 -12.63
N PRO A 182 2.91 -12.48 -12.05
CA PRO A 182 2.91 -13.91 -11.74
C PRO A 182 1.69 -14.35 -10.91
N GLU A 183 1.11 -15.48 -11.28
CA GLU A 183 -0.08 -16.05 -10.62
C GLU A 183 0.13 -16.27 -9.12
N GLU A 184 1.31 -16.74 -8.72
CA GLU A 184 1.67 -16.94 -7.30
C GLU A 184 1.64 -15.65 -6.45
N ILE A 185 1.70 -14.47 -7.08
CA ILE A 185 1.56 -13.17 -6.40
C ILE A 185 0.10 -12.71 -6.39
N ILE A 186 -0.67 -13.04 -7.43
CA ILE A 186 -2.10 -12.72 -7.54
C ILE A 186 -2.91 -13.57 -6.55
N GLU A 187 -2.61 -14.86 -6.46
CA GLU A 187 -3.32 -15.81 -5.59
C GLU A 187 -2.93 -15.69 -4.11
N LYS A 188 -1.77 -15.09 -3.83
CA LYS A 188 -1.30 -14.87 -2.46
C LYS A 188 -2.33 -14.08 -1.65
N ALA A 189 -2.61 -14.55 -0.44
CA ALA A 189 -3.47 -13.83 0.50
C ALA A 189 -2.86 -12.44 0.82
N PRO A 190 -3.64 -11.34 0.71
CA PRO A 190 -3.18 -10.01 1.08
C PRO A 190 -2.72 -9.95 2.54
N SER A 191 -1.57 -9.31 2.74
CA SER A 191 -0.92 -9.18 4.04
C SER A 191 -0.05 -7.93 4.05
N ALA A 192 -0.13 -7.14 5.13
CA ALA A 192 0.76 -6.03 5.42
C ALA A 192 2.20 -6.46 5.74
N GLY A 193 2.44 -7.76 6.01
CA GLY A 193 3.77 -8.33 6.25
C GLY A 193 4.47 -7.73 7.47
N LEU A 194 3.69 -7.35 8.50
CA LEU A 194 4.20 -6.70 9.71
C LEU A 194 4.52 -7.70 10.83
N TRP A 195 3.83 -8.83 10.88
CA TRP A 195 4.09 -9.97 11.77
C TRP A 195 3.66 -11.28 11.09
N ALA A 196 4.06 -12.43 11.65
CA ALA A 196 3.79 -13.74 11.06
C ALA A 196 2.30 -14.12 11.18
N GLY A 197 1.75 -14.78 10.15
CA GLY A 197 0.36 -15.26 10.13
C GLY A 197 -0.72 -14.19 9.86
N GLN A 198 -0.33 -12.91 9.76
CA GLN A 198 -1.24 -11.81 9.48
C GLN A 198 -1.87 -11.92 8.08
N THR A 199 -3.18 -11.66 7.99
CA THR A 199 -3.89 -11.42 6.73
C THR A 199 -4.82 -10.23 6.87
N ASP A 200 -4.99 -9.49 5.78
CA ASP A 200 -5.76 -8.24 5.80
C ASP A 200 -7.24 -8.52 6.08
N GLU A 201 -7.81 -9.57 5.45
CA GLU A 201 -9.22 -9.92 5.64
C GLU A 201 -9.55 -10.36 7.07
N ALA A 202 -8.59 -10.96 7.79
CA ALA A 202 -8.77 -11.31 9.19
C ALA A 202 -8.81 -10.06 10.08
N GLU A 203 -7.92 -9.09 9.86
CA GLU A 203 -7.89 -7.82 10.60
C GLU A 203 -9.07 -6.91 10.26
N ILE A 204 -9.39 -6.77 8.97
CA ILE A 204 -10.54 -6.00 8.50
C ILE A 204 -11.84 -6.69 8.97
N GLY A 205 -11.82 -8.02 9.10
CA GLY A 205 -12.93 -8.87 9.52
C GLY A 205 -14.02 -9.00 8.46
N MET A 206 -13.67 -8.87 7.18
CA MET A 206 -14.48 -9.16 6.00
C MET A 206 -13.57 -9.36 4.79
N SER A 207 -14.09 -9.99 3.74
CA SER A 207 -13.35 -10.12 2.49
C SER A 207 -13.28 -8.81 1.71
N TYR A 208 -12.26 -8.66 0.87
CA TYR A 208 -12.16 -7.51 -0.03
C TYR A 208 -13.36 -7.41 -0.98
N ALA A 209 -13.90 -8.53 -1.44
CA ALA A 209 -15.10 -8.51 -2.27
C ALA A 209 -16.32 -7.92 -1.54
N ALA A 210 -16.46 -8.18 -0.23
CA ALA A 210 -17.52 -7.58 0.58
C ALA A 210 -17.25 -6.09 0.87
N LEU A 211 -16.00 -5.74 1.17
CA LEU A 211 -15.56 -4.36 1.37
C LEU A 211 -15.81 -3.50 0.12
N ASP A 212 -15.40 -3.97 -1.05
CA ASP A 212 -15.48 -3.23 -2.31
C ASP A 212 -16.94 -3.00 -2.74
N ARG A 213 -17.82 -3.99 -2.54
CA ARG A 213 -19.27 -3.82 -2.73
C ARG A 213 -19.85 -2.77 -1.79
N ALA A 214 -19.46 -2.80 -0.51
CA ALA A 214 -19.93 -1.84 0.48
C ALA A 214 -19.44 -0.40 0.18
N LEU A 215 -18.18 -0.24 -0.23
CA LEU A 215 -17.63 1.05 -0.66
C LEU A 215 -18.36 1.60 -1.89
N THR A 216 -18.64 0.73 -2.87
CA THR A 216 -19.40 1.10 -4.08
C THR A 216 -20.81 1.57 -3.73
N ALA A 217 -21.52 0.84 -2.85
CA ALA A 217 -22.85 1.22 -2.40
C ALA A 217 -22.86 2.57 -1.66
N LEU A 218 -21.85 2.82 -0.80
CA LEU A 218 -21.67 4.11 -0.11
C LEU A 218 -21.44 5.27 -1.09
N GLU A 219 -20.62 5.05 -2.12
CA GLU A 219 -20.30 6.07 -3.13
C GLU A 219 -21.50 6.40 -4.03
N MET A 220 -22.30 5.39 -4.40
CA MET A 220 -23.52 5.56 -5.20
C MET A 220 -24.69 6.15 -4.40
N GLY A 221 -24.59 6.20 -3.06
CA GLY A 221 -25.69 6.59 -2.18
C GLY A 221 -26.85 5.58 -2.20
N ASP A 222 -26.64 4.39 -2.75
CA ASP A 222 -27.66 3.35 -2.90
C ASP A 222 -27.63 2.38 -1.73
N LEU A 223 -27.96 2.92 -0.54
CA LEU A 223 -28.00 2.16 0.70
C LEU A 223 -29.29 1.31 0.80
N GLU A 224 -30.35 1.71 0.09
CA GLU A 224 -31.67 1.08 0.14
C GLU A 224 -31.74 -0.24 -0.65
N SER A 225 -30.88 -0.41 -1.66
CA SER A 225 -30.78 -1.67 -2.41
C SER A 225 -30.03 -2.78 -1.65
N THR A 226 -29.30 -2.43 -0.60
CA THR A 226 -28.60 -3.39 0.26
C THR A 226 -29.56 -3.97 1.30
N SER A 227 -29.71 -5.29 1.35
CA SER A 227 -30.66 -5.97 2.26
C SER A 227 -29.97 -6.99 3.16
N GLY A 228 -30.48 -7.16 4.39
CA GLY A 228 -29.97 -8.14 5.34
C GLY A 228 -28.51 -7.92 5.73
N TYR A 229 -27.69 -8.96 5.62
CA TYR A 229 -26.25 -8.96 5.96
C TYR A 229 -25.45 -7.83 5.29
N GLU A 230 -25.85 -7.39 4.10
CA GLU A 230 -25.17 -6.30 3.38
C GLU A 230 -25.30 -4.96 4.11
N SER A 231 -26.43 -4.71 4.79
CA SER A 231 -26.64 -3.47 5.53
C SER A 231 -25.70 -3.33 6.74
N GLU A 232 -25.42 -4.43 7.45
CA GLU A 232 -24.50 -4.45 8.59
C GLU A 232 -23.05 -4.24 8.15
N VAL A 233 -22.66 -4.85 7.03
CA VAL A 233 -21.33 -4.68 6.42
C VAL A 233 -21.15 -3.23 5.99
N VAL A 234 -22.12 -2.64 5.30
CA VAL A 234 -22.08 -1.24 4.85
C VAL A 234 -21.94 -0.28 6.03
N GLU A 235 -22.72 -0.45 7.09
CA GLU A 235 -22.63 0.44 8.25
C GLU A 235 -21.31 0.26 9.03
N ARG A 236 -20.75 -0.97 9.05
CA ARG A 236 -19.40 -1.20 9.58
C ARG A 236 -18.34 -0.48 8.74
N VAL A 237 -18.37 -0.63 7.41
CA VAL A 237 -17.43 0.04 6.50
C VAL A 237 -17.54 1.56 6.63
N LYS A 238 -18.75 2.12 6.67
CA LYS A 238 -18.98 3.55 6.88
C LYS A 238 -18.34 4.06 8.17
N ARG A 239 -18.45 3.32 9.28
CA ARG A 239 -17.78 3.66 10.54
C ARG A 239 -16.25 3.60 10.42
N MET A 240 -15.70 2.61 9.73
CA MET A 240 -14.25 2.52 9.48
C MET A 240 -13.75 3.69 8.63
N VAL A 241 -14.52 4.08 7.60
CA VAL A 241 -14.24 5.26 6.77
C VAL A 241 -14.21 6.52 7.65
N GLU A 242 -15.25 6.79 8.44
CA GLU A 242 -15.29 8.00 9.26
C GLU A 242 -14.20 8.02 10.33
N ALA A 243 -14.00 6.92 11.05
CA ALA A 243 -12.98 6.82 12.10
C ALA A 243 -11.55 7.05 11.57
N SER A 244 -11.28 6.64 10.34
CA SER A 244 -9.97 6.76 9.71
C SER A 244 -9.79 8.03 8.87
N ARG A 245 -10.80 8.90 8.79
CA ARG A 245 -10.79 10.12 7.95
C ARG A 245 -9.54 10.97 8.14
N HIS A 246 -9.07 11.09 9.37
CA HIS A 246 -7.86 11.84 9.71
C HIS A 246 -6.59 11.33 9.00
N LYS A 247 -6.57 10.11 8.45
CA LYS A 247 -5.44 9.57 7.69
C LYS A 247 -5.44 10.01 6.23
N ARG A 248 -6.61 10.37 5.66
CA ARG A 248 -6.77 10.80 4.26
C ARG A 248 -6.80 12.32 4.10
N GLU A 249 -7.06 13.07 5.17
CA GLU A 249 -7.08 14.52 5.13
C GLU A 249 -5.70 15.14 5.34
N ALA A 250 -5.51 16.31 4.72
CA ALA A 250 -4.37 17.17 5.04
C ALA A 250 -4.36 17.53 6.53
N ILE A 251 -3.17 17.80 7.07
CA ILE A 251 -3.01 18.20 8.47
C ILE A 251 -3.86 19.46 8.72
N PRO A 252 -4.80 19.46 9.68
CA PRO A 252 -5.60 20.63 9.99
C PRO A 252 -4.72 21.81 10.42
N ILE A 253 -4.86 22.95 9.73
CA ILE A 253 -4.11 24.18 10.05
C ILE A 253 -5.07 25.17 10.71
N PHE A 254 -4.76 25.58 11.94
CA PHE A 254 -5.45 26.68 12.60
C PHE A 254 -5.36 27.95 11.75
N LYS A 255 -6.50 28.49 11.33
CA LYS A 255 -6.57 29.75 10.58
C LYS A 255 -6.82 30.88 11.56
N ARG A 256 -5.80 31.72 11.77
CA ARG A 256 -5.98 32.98 12.50
C ARG A 256 -6.92 33.86 11.68
N SER A 257 -8.15 34.05 12.15
CA SER A 257 -9.08 35.02 11.56
C SER A 257 -8.41 36.39 11.63
N LEU A 258 -8.17 37.00 10.47
CA LEU A 258 -7.76 38.40 10.39
C LEU A 258 -9.02 39.22 10.65
N ARG A 259 -9.24 39.61 11.92
CA ARG A 259 -10.05 40.79 12.24
C ARG A 259 -9.20 42.03 12.07
#